data_AF-A0A9P0DF75-F1
#
_entry.id   AF-A0A9P0DF75-F1
#
_cell.length_a   1.000
_cell.length_b   1.000
_cell.length_c   1.000
_cell.angle_alpha   90.00
_cell.angle_beta   90.00
_cell.angle_gamma   90.00
#
_symmetry.space_group_name_H-M   'P 1'
#
loop_
_entity.id
_entity.type
_entity.pdbx_description
1 polymer ?
#
loop_
_entity_poly.entity_id
_entity_poly.type
_entity_poly.pdbx_seq_one_letter_code
_entity_poly.pdbx_strand_id
1 'polypeptide(L)'
;MEVNITPITDNKPRKRKRKTEEWKRSKQKKLREARILLKIENYNERIKTLEFENIGLKRNIEKLESNSKNNNLVIFGLNLTPEEVSVQNICNKLNTILEINLNRSVISDIYLLGGNTRKELINLELLARFT
;
A
#
# COMPACT_ATOMS: atom_id res chain seq x y z
N MET A 1 59.27 -70.10 32.36
CA MET A 1 58.58 -68.90 32.91
C MET A 1 57.93 -68.19 31.74
N GLU A 2 56.61 -68.24 31.65
CA GLU A 2 55.87 -67.56 30.57
C GLU A 2 55.63 -66.10 30.97
N VAL A 3 56.16 -65.17 30.17
CA VAL A 3 55.99 -63.74 30.40
C VAL A 3 54.70 -63.30 29.72
N ASN A 4 53.64 -63.13 30.52
CA ASN A 4 52.36 -62.63 30.07
C ASN A 4 52.44 -61.11 29.89
N ILE A 5 52.62 -60.65 28.65
CA ILE A 5 52.61 -59.22 28.32
C ILE A 5 51.18 -58.85 27.92
N THR A 6 50.45 -58.20 28.83
CA THR A 6 49.16 -57.58 28.49
C THR A 6 49.39 -56.36 27.61
N PRO A 7 48.72 -56.23 26.45
CA PRO A 7 48.87 -55.07 25.59
C PRO A 7 48.26 -53.83 26.24
N ILE A 8 49.08 -52.79 26.42
CA ILE A 8 48.63 -51.47 26.87
C ILE A 8 47.86 -50.82 25.72
N THR A 9 46.53 -50.76 25.81
CA THR A 9 45.71 -50.01 24.87
C THR A 9 45.96 -48.51 25.07
N ASP A 10 46.67 -47.90 24.13
CA ASP A 10 46.99 -46.47 24.13
C ASP A 10 45.70 -45.65 23.90
N ASN A 11 45.11 -45.12 24.98
CA ASN A 11 43.82 -44.42 25.02
C ASN A 11 43.81 -43.01 24.32
N LYS A 12 44.68 -42.77 23.33
CA LYS A 12 44.91 -41.45 22.72
C LYS A 12 43.96 -40.94 21.61
N PRO A 13 43.01 -41.69 21.00
CA PRO A 13 42.25 -41.15 19.86
C PRO A 13 41.04 -40.27 20.24
N ARG A 14 40.50 -40.38 21.46
CA ARG A 14 39.20 -39.79 21.82
C ARG A 14 39.24 -38.25 21.96
N LYS A 15 40.34 -37.69 22.48
CA LYS A 15 40.50 -36.22 22.65
C LYS A 15 40.65 -35.49 21.30
N ARG A 16 41.33 -36.09 20.31
CA ARG A 16 41.51 -35.49 18.98
C ARG A 16 40.19 -35.45 18.17
N LYS A 17 39.36 -36.49 18.25
CA LYS A 17 38.03 -36.53 17.60
C LYS A 17 37.06 -35.46 18.15
N ARG A 18 37.07 -35.21 19.47
CA ARG A 18 36.23 -34.16 20.08
C ARG A 18 36.57 -32.75 19.56
N LYS A 19 37.87 -32.41 19.46
CA LYS A 19 38.32 -31.12 18.94
C LYS A 19 37.93 -30.89 17.47
N THR A 20 37.94 -31.93 16.64
CA THR A 20 37.54 -31.80 15.22
C THR A 20 36.03 -31.68 15.05
N GLU A 21 35.22 -32.35 15.86
CA GLU A 21 33.76 -32.17 15.88
C GLU A 21 33.34 -30.79 16.38
N GLU A 22 33.97 -30.30 17.45
CA GLU A 22 33.76 -28.93 17.95
C GLU A 22 34.10 -27.87 16.91
N TRP A 23 35.23 -28.03 16.21
CA TRP A 23 35.61 -27.14 15.12
C TRP A 23 34.59 -27.16 13.96
N LYS A 24 34.11 -28.34 13.56
CA LYS A 24 33.06 -28.48 12.53
C LYS A 24 31.75 -27.79 12.95
N ARG A 25 31.31 -27.98 14.20
CA ARG A 25 30.11 -27.33 14.76
C ARG A 25 30.26 -25.80 14.78
N SER A 26 31.42 -25.30 15.20
CA SER A 26 31.73 -23.87 15.20
C SER A 26 31.69 -23.27 13.80
N LYS A 27 32.29 -23.96 12.80
CA LYS A 27 32.24 -23.53 11.39
C LYS A 27 30.82 -23.51 10.84
N GLN A 28 30.01 -24.52 11.13
CA GLN A 28 28.60 -24.56 10.73
C GLN A 28 27.78 -23.45 11.39
N LYS A 29 28.03 -23.16 12.67
CA LYS A 29 27.37 -22.05 13.38
C LYS A 29 27.66 -20.71 12.70
N LYS A 30 28.94 -20.41 12.42
CA LYS A 30 29.35 -19.18 11.70
C LYS A 30 28.72 -19.07 10.32
N LEU A 31 28.67 -20.17 9.55
CA LEU A 31 28.01 -20.19 8.25
C LEU A 31 26.51 -19.92 8.35
N ARG A 32 25.84 -20.45 9.37
CA ARG A 32 24.42 -20.20 9.63
C ARG A 32 24.16 -18.74 9.99
N GLU A 33 24.99 -18.17 10.85
CA GLU A 33 24.93 -16.74 11.23
C GLU A 33 25.12 -15.85 10.01
N ALA A 34 26.14 -16.10 9.18
CA ALA A 34 26.38 -15.34 7.95
C ALA A 34 25.19 -15.39 6.98
N ARG A 35 24.56 -16.56 6.82
CA ARG A 35 23.36 -16.72 5.98
C ARG A 35 22.16 -15.94 6.52
N ILE A 36 22.00 -15.88 7.85
CA ILE A 36 20.92 -15.11 8.47
C ILE A 36 21.15 -13.61 8.24
N LEU A 37 22.39 -13.13 8.44
CA LEU A 37 22.74 -11.73 8.22
C LEU A 37 22.48 -11.30 6.77
N LEU A 38 22.89 -12.12 5.80
CA LEU A 38 22.65 -11.82 4.38
C LEU A 38 21.15 -11.78 4.03
N LYS A 39 20.33 -12.63 4.66
CA LYS A 39 18.87 -12.54 4.52
C LYS A 39 18.31 -11.26 5.12
N ILE A 40 18.77 -10.86 6.30
CA ILE A 40 18.35 -9.61 6.95
C ILE A 40 18.69 -8.41 6.06
N GLU A 41 19.89 -8.39 5.50
CA GLU A 41 20.33 -7.32 4.60
C GLU A 41 19.45 -7.24 3.35
N ASN A 42 19.20 -8.37 2.68
CA ASN A 42 18.29 -8.42 1.54
C ASN A 42 16.85 -7.98 1.89
N TYR A 43 16.35 -8.34 3.07
CA TYR A 43 15.03 -7.90 3.51
C TYR A 43 15.01 -6.39 3.80
N ASN A 44 16.07 -5.84 4.38
CA ASN A 44 16.18 -4.40 4.63
C ASN A 44 16.21 -3.60 3.33
N GLU A 45 16.92 -4.06 2.30
CA GLU A 45 16.89 -3.44 0.97
C GLU A 45 15.48 -3.47 0.37
N ARG A 46 14.82 -4.63 0.42
CA ARG A 46 13.45 -4.77 -0.08
C ARG A 46 12.46 -3.86 0.63
N ILE A 47 12.58 -3.72 1.95
CA ILE A 47 11.75 -2.79 2.74
C ILE A 47 11.94 -1.36 2.23
N LYS A 48 13.18 -0.90 2.05
CA LYS A 48 13.47 0.45 1.54
C LYS A 48 12.86 0.69 0.16
N THR A 49 12.95 -0.29 -0.75
CA THR A 49 12.33 -0.19 -2.08
C THR A 49 10.81 -0.04 -1.96
N LEU A 50 10.17 -0.88 -1.14
CA LEU A 50 8.72 -0.83 -0.94
C LEU A 50 8.26 0.46 -0.27
N GLU A 51 9.03 0.99 0.68
CA GLU A 51 8.75 2.29 1.30
C GLU A 51 8.79 3.43 0.27
N PHE A 52 9.79 3.42 -0.62
CA PHE A 52 9.90 4.40 -1.70
C PHE A 52 8.72 4.30 -2.68
N GLU A 53 8.37 3.10 -3.11
CA GLU A 53 7.21 2.87 -3.98
C GLU A 53 5.90 3.34 -3.32
N ASN A 54 5.71 3.04 -2.03
CA ASN A 54 4.52 3.44 -1.29
C ASN A 54 4.40 4.98 -1.21
N ILE A 55 5.50 5.69 -0.95
CA ILE A 55 5.52 7.17 -0.99
C ILE A 55 5.15 7.68 -2.38
N GLY A 56 5.68 7.06 -3.44
CA GLY A 56 5.34 7.40 -4.83
C GLY A 56 3.85 7.22 -5.14
N LEU A 57 3.28 6.08 -4.73
CA LEU A 57 1.86 5.78 -4.91
C LEU A 57 0.96 6.76 -4.15
N LYS A 58 1.29 7.09 -2.89
CA LYS A 58 0.53 8.09 -2.12
C LYS A 58 0.48 9.44 -2.82
N ARG A 59 1.61 9.92 -3.32
CA ARG A 59 1.67 11.19 -4.08
C ARG A 59 0.85 11.12 -5.36
N ASN A 60 0.83 9.99 -6.04
CA ASN A 60 0.02 9.81 -7.25
C ASN A 60 -1.49 9.82 -6.93
N ILE A 61 -1.89 9.17 -5.85
CA ILE A 61 -3.28 9.21 -5.36
C ILE A 61 -3.68 10.64 -5.02
N GLU A 62 -2.86 11.36 -4.24
CA GLU A 62 -3.13 12.76 -3.88
C GLU A 62 -3.28 13.67 -5.12
N LYS A 63 -2.44 13.48 -6.14
CA LYS A 63 -2.56 14.20 -7.42
C LYS A 63 -3.85 13.88 -8.15
N LEU A 64 -4.23 12.60 -8.21
CA LEU A 64 -5.47 12.17 -8.85
C LEU A 64 -6.70 12.69 -8.10
N GLU A 65 -6.70 12.63 -6.77
CA GLU A 65 -7.76 13.20 -5.95
C GLU A 65 -7.86 14.72 -6.11
N SER A 66 -6.73 15.42 -6.14
CA SER A 66 -6.71 16.86 -6.40
C SER A 66 -7.28 17.17 -7.78
N ASN A 67 -6.87 16.43 -8.81
CA ASN A 67 -7.38 16.61 -10.17
C ASN A 67 -8.89 16.32 -10.26
N SER A 68 -9.38 15.28 -9.60
CA SER A 68 -10.82 14.97 -9.52
C SER A 68 -11.58 16.09 -8.79
N LYS A 69 -11.09 16.54 -7.62
CA LYS A 69 -11.70 17.65 -6.87
C LYS A 69 -11.76 18.95 -7.67
N ASN A 70 -10.76 19.24 -8.50
CA ASN A 70 -10.73 20.45 -9.31
C ASN A 70 -11.83 20.52 -10.37
N ASN A 71 -12.39 19.38 -10.76
CA ASN A 71 -13.47 19.30 -11.74
C ASN A 71 -14.82 18.98 -11.09
N ASN A 72 -14.87 18.87 -9.76
CA ASN A 72 -16.08 18.56 -9.01
C ASN A 72 -16.65 19.81 -8.37
N LEU A 73 -17.93 20.08 -8.60
CA LEU A 73 -18.70 21.13 -7.95
C LEU A 73 -19.68 20.48 -6.97
N VAL A 74 -19.51 20.75 -5.68
CA VAL A 74 -20.46 20.29 -4.65
C VAL A 74 -21.49 21.39 -4.40
N ILE A 75 -22.76 21.07 -4.64
CA ILE A 75 -23.89 21.98 -4.49
C ILE A 75 -24.69 21.62 -3.24
N PHE A 76 -25.01 22.66 -2.48
CA PHE A 76 -25.79 22.59 -1.25
C PHE A 76 -27.14 23.28 -1.46
N GLY A 77 -28.20 22.74 -0.86
CA GLY A 77 -29.49 23.43 -0.77
C GLY A 77 -30.32 23.46 -2.05
N LEU A 78 -29.97 22.66 -3.07
CA LEU A 78 -30.89 22.42 -4.18
C LEU A 78 -32.05 21.56 -3.67
N ASN A 79 -33.20 22.18 -3.43
CA ASN A 79 -34.41 21.46 -3.05
C ASN A 79 -34.94 20.71 -4.29
N LEU A 80 -34.47 19.47 -4.46
CA LEU A 80 -34.95 18.52 -5.46
C LEU A 80 -35.76 17.42 -4.77
N THR A 81 -36.83 17.00 -5.41
CA THR A 81 -37.45 15.70 -5.09
C THR A 81 -36.65 14.58 -5.77
N PRO A 82 -36.73 13.33 -5.31
CA PRO A 82 -36.02 12.20 -5.93
C PRO A 82 -36.32 12.04 -7.43
N GLU A 83 -37.54 12.36 -7.85
CA GLU A 83 -37.98 12.32 -9.25
C GLU A 83 -37.38 13.46 -10.09
N GLU A 84 -36.97 14.56 -9.44
CA GLU A 84 -36.34 15.70 -10.10
C GLU A 84 -34.82 15.55 -10.25
N VAL A 85 -34.19 14.57 -9.61
CA VAL A 85 -32.75 14.34 -9.68
C VAL A 85 -32.37 13.80 -11.06
N SER A 86 -32.20 14.73 -11.99
CA SER A 86 -31.65 14.46 -13.32
C SER A 86 -30.67 15.56 -13.70
N VAL A 87 -29.68 15.21 -14.53
CA VAL A 87 -28.68 16.16 -15.06
C VAL A 87 -29.34 17.39 -15.66
N GLN A 88 -30.39 17.19 -16.46
CA GLN A 88 -31.05 18.29 -17.15
C GLN A 88 -31.77 19.23 -16.17
N ASN A 89 -32.47 18.68 -15.18
CA ASN A 89 -33.19 19.48 -14.19
C ASN A 89 -32.24 20.28 -13.31
N ILE A 90 -31.12 19.68 -12.92
CA ILE A 90 -30.07 20.34 -12.13
C ILE A 90 -29.47 21.49 -12.93
N CYS A 91 -29.08 21.27 -14.20
CA CYS A 91 -28.61 22.33 -15.08
C CYS A 91 -29.64 23.46 -15.19
N ASN A 92 -30.89 23.14 -15.45
CA ASN A 92 -31.95 24.15 -15.61
C ASN A 92 -32.14 24.99 -14.33
N LYS A 93 -32.14 24.35 -13.15
CA LYS A 93 -32.26 25.06 -11.86
C LYS A 93 -31.04 25.94 -11.62
N LEU A 94 -29.82 25.46 -11.88
CA LEU A 94 -28.60 26.26 -11.75
C LEU A 94 -28.55 27.43 -12.72
N ASN A 95 -28.91 27.21 -13.98
CA ASN A 95 -28.99 28.27 -15.00
C ASN A 95 -29.96 29.37 -14.60
N THR A 96 -31.08 28.99 -13.98
CA THR A 96 -32.08 29.96 -13.49
C THR A 96 -31.60 30.71 -12.24
N ILE A 97 -30.94 30.04 -11.29
CA ILE A 97 -30.51 30.64 -10.02
C ILE A 97 -29.26 31.51 -10.19
N LEU A 98 -28.30 31.04 -10.98
CA LEU A 98 -26.98 31.68 -11.14
C LEU A 98 -26.87 32.52 -12.41
N GLU A 99 -27.91 32.52 -13.26
CA GLU A 99 -27.93 33.23 -14.55
C GLU A 99 -26.77 32.82 -15.48
N ILE A 100 -26.39 31.53 -15.44
CA ILE A 100 -25.33 30.94 -16.27
C ILE A 100 -25.92 30.06 -17.38
N ASN A 101 -25.09 29.74 -18.38
CA ASN A 101 -25.45 28.80 -19.45
C ASN A 101 -24.68 27.48 -19.30
N LEU A 102 -25.12 26.66 -18.35
CA LEU A 102 -24.56 25.35 -18.08
C LEU A 102 -25.27 24.29 -18.93
N ASN A 103 -24.53 23.70 -19.86
CA ASN A 103 -25.01 22.65 -20.75
C ASN A 103 -24.66 21.27 -20.20
N ARG A 104 -25.56 20.29 -20.42
CA ARG A 104 -25.33 18.88 -20.08
C ARG A 104 -24.03 18.32 -20.67
N SER A 105 -23.62 18.80 -21.85
CA SER A 105 -22.39 18.37 -22.53
C SER A 105 -21.10 18.70 -21.78
N VAL A 106 -21.15 19.54 -20.75
CA VAL A 106 -19.99 19.91 -19.92
C VAL A 106 -19.94 19.07 -18.64
N ILE A 107 -21.01 18.36 -18.31
CA ILE A 107 -21.11 17.49 -17.14
C ILE A 107 -20.75 16.06 -17.55
N SER A 108 -19.79 15.49 -16.84
CA SER A 108 -19.43 14.08 -16.93
C SER A 108 -20.45 13.22 -16.20
N ASP A 109 -20.69 13.52 -14.92
CA ASP A 109 -21.58 12.73 -14.07
C ASP A 109 -22.16 13.54 -12.90
N ILE A 110 -23.16 12.98 -12.24
CA ILE A 110 -23.81 13.54 -11.05
C ILE A 110 -24.02 12.47 -10.00
N TYR A 111 -23.62 12.77 -8.78
CA TYR A 111 -23.81 11.89 -7.63
C TYR A 111 -24.51 12.62 -6.50
N LEU A 112 -25.44 11.92 -5.83
CA LEU A 112 -25.98 12.38 -4.56
C LEU A 112 -25.04 11.98 -3.44
N LEU A 113 -24.62 12.96 -2.64
CA LEU A 113 -23.76 12.81 -1.48
C LEU A 113 -24.63 12.90 -0.20
N GLY A 114 -24.52 11.89 0.66
CA GLY A 114 -25.33 11.76 1.88
C GLY A 114 -26.61 10.95 1.64
N GLY A 115 -26.80 9.89 2.43
CA GLY A 115 -27.99 9.03 2.32
C GLY A 115 -29.24 9.61 3.01
N ASN A 116 -30.43 9.19 2.59
CA ASN A 116 -31.82 9.27 3.13
C ASN A 116 -32.28 10.47 4.00
N THR A 117 -31.45 11.44 4.33
CA THR A 117 -31.81 12.62 5.11
C THR A 117 -31.96 13.82 4.19
N ARG A 118 -33.03 14.59 4.45
CA ARG A 118 -33.69 15.67 3.67
C ARG A 118 -32.84 16.79 3.05
N LYS A 119 -31.51 16.70 3.03
CA LYS A 119 -30.61 17.62 2.34
C LYS A 119 -29.55 16.81 1.60
N GLU A 120 -29.95 16.24 0.47
CA GLU A 120 -29.03 15.54 -0.42
C GLU A 120 -28.08 16.58 -1.02
N LEU A 121 -26.77 16.34 -0.82
CA LEU A 121 -25.73 17.13 -1.46
C LEU A 121 -25.59 16.63 -2.89
N ILE A 122 -25.36 17.52 -3.84
CA ILE A 122 -25.21 17.12 -5.24
C ILE A 122 -23.76 17.36 -5.63
N ASN A 123 -23.05 16.31 -6.03
CA ASN A 123 -21.75 16.43 -6.66
C ASN A 123 -21.92 16.42 -8.17
N LEU A 124 -21.54 17.51 -8.83
CA LEU A 124 -21.43 17.60 -10.28
C LEU A 124 -19.98 17.39 -10.70
N GLU A 125 -19.70 16.39 -11.51
CA GLU A 125 -18.39 16.19 -12.12
C GLU A 125 -18.39 16.83 -13.52
N LEU A 126 -17.45 17.73 -13.77
CA LEU A 126 -17.31 18.47 -15.03
C LEU A 126 -16.24 17.85 -15.92
N LEU A 127 -16.47 17.82 -17.24
CA LEU A 127 -15.52 17.28 -18.22
C LEU A 127 -14.28 18.16 -18.40
N ALA A 128 -14.40 19.47 -18.15
CA ALA A 128 -13.31 20.43 -18.28
C ALA A 128 -13.45 21.55 -17.26
N ARG A 129 -12.32 22.17 -16.91
CA ARG A 129 -12.31 23.37 -16.07
C ARG A 129 -12.97 24.52 -16.82
N PHE A 130 -13.86 25.25 -16.15
CA PHE A 130 -14.22 26.60 -16.56
C PHE A 130 -12.99 27.49 -16.33
N THR A 131 -12.32 27.89 -17.42
CA THR A 131 -11.31 28.96 -17.42
C THR A 131 -11.95 30.30 -17.64
#